data_AF-A0A8J8FF29-F1
#
_entry.id   AF-A0A8J8FF29-F1
#
_cell.length_a   1.000
_cell.length_b   1.000
_cell.length_c   1.000
_cell.angle_alpha   90.00
_cell.angle_beta   90.00
_cell.angle_gamma   90.00
#
_symmetry.space_group_name_H-M   'P 1'
#
loop_
_entity.id
_entity.type
_entity.pdbx_description
1 polymer ?
#
loop_
_entity_poly.entity_id
_entity_poly.type
_entity_poly.pdbx_seq_one_letter_code
_entity_poly.pdbx_strand_id
1 'polypeptide(L)'
;MKTKGVLFYLLFLLPLFSIAQKEPDEKMTLTTKEEKLIKSLRENTSELERSTTSTYAATVINTNFVVPIIRFNTVSKDGADNNQKGNISFFNSIGAGISINWGRLELTTDADKKIINREMNNTFGLQLGLLFAANSSTENNTNIFAPTFSVSLLNFQVGCGYELGTISTKENRFFYTLAYGIPVSKLVKGGFFVWKKTPLPLNTVNGFN
;
A
#
# COMPACT_ATOMS: atom_id res chain seq x y z
N MET A 1 -46.47 12.63 -43.59
CA MET A 1 -46.53 13.82 -42.71
C MET A 1 -45.07 14.20 -42.40
N LYS A 2 -44.41 15.24 -42.96
CA LYS A 2 -44.63 16.71 -42.86
C LYS A 2 -44.95 17.08 -41.40
N THR A 3 -44.16 17.85 -40.64
CA THR A 3 -43.46 19.15 -40.89
C THR A 3 -42.43 19.38 -39.76
N LYS A 4 -41.18 19.79 -40.05
CA LYS A 4 -40.60 21.15 -39.99
C LYS A 4 -40.55 21.86 -38.61
N GLY A 5 -39.32 22.24 -38.23
CA GLY A 5 -39.00 23.57 -37.70
C GLY A 5 -38.17 23.57 -36.41
N VAL A 6 -37.23 24.49 -36.14
CA VAL A 6 -36.58 25.57 -36.92
C VAL A 6 -35.28 25.91 -36.17
N LEU A 7 -34.27 26.22 -36.96
CA LEU A 7 -32.94 26.74 -36.64
C LEU A 7 -33.02 28.21 -36.18
N PHE A 8 -32.29 28.62 -35.13
CA PHE A 8 -32.01 30.04 -34.87
C PHE A 8 -30.51 30.29 -34.78
N TYR A 9 -30.01 31.05 -35.76
CA TYR A 9 -28.71 31.68 -35.85
C TYR A 9 -28.67 32.90 -34.90
N LEU A 10 -27.50 33.23 -34.33
CA LEU A 10 -26.90 34.57 -34.51
C LEU A 10 -25.43 34.60 -34.04
N LEU A 11 -24.52 34.76 -35.00
CA LEU A 11 -23.25 35.48 -34.83
C LEU A 11 -23.56 36.95 -34.44
N PHE A 12 -22.66 37.64 -33.74
CA PHE A 12 -21.94 38.82 -34.27
C PHE A 12 -21.03 39.48 -33.19
N LEU A 13 -19.75 39.60 -33.56
CA LEU A 13 -18.85 40.75 -33.45
C LEU A 13 -18.44 41.37 -32.09
N LEU A 14 -17.12 41.28 -31.85
CA LEU A 14 -16.28 42.25 -31.12
C LEU A 14 -16.54 43.70 -31.58
N PRO A 15 -16.23 44.67 -30.70
CA PRO A 15 -15.14 45.57 -31.07
C PRO A 15 -14.10 45.75 -29.95
N LEU A 16 -12.85 45.92 -30.39
CA LEU A 16 -11.78 46.56 -29.62
C LEU A 16 -12.26 47.92 -29.09
N PHE A 17 -12.03 48.18 -27.81
CA PHE A 17 -11.64 49.50 -27.35
C PHE A 17 -10.49 49.38 -26.35
N SER A 18 -9.39 50.00 -26.75
CA SER A 18 -8.18 50.23 -25.96
C SER A 18 -8.48 51.24 -24.86
N ILE A 19 -8.25 50.87 -23.59
CA ILE A 19 -7.96 51.82 -22.52
C ILE A 19 -6.73 51.29 -21.81
N ALA A 20 -5.61 51.97 -22.05
CA ALA A 20 -4.38 51.82 -21.31
C ALA A 20 -4.64 52.15 -19.83
N GLN A 21 -4.70 51.14 -18.96
CA GLN A 21 -4.47 51.33 -17.54
C GLN A 21 -2.98 51.09 -17.27
N LYS A 22 -2.29 52.19 -17.05
CA LYS A 22 -0.95 52.29 -16.48
C LYS A 22 -0.97 51.61 -15.12
N GLU A 23 -0.39 50.40 -15.01
CA GLU A 23 -0.09 49.78 -13.72
C GLU A 23 0.91 50.70 -12.97
N PRO A 24 0.61 51.10 -11.72
CA PRO A 24 1.63 51.70 -10.90
C PRO A 24 2.58 50.60 -10.44
N ASP A 25 3.85 50.70 -10.84
CA ASP A 25 4.99 50.05 -10.17
C ASP A 25 5.07 50.56 -8.71
N GLU A 26 4.21 50.05 -7.85
CA GLU A 26 4.28 50.29 -6.43
C GLU A 26 5.32 49.33 -5.85
N LYS A 27 6.58 49.78 -5.86
CA LYS A 27 7.64 49.17 -5.05
C LYS A 27 7.23 49.27 -3.59
N MET A 28 6.62 48.19 -3.08
CA MET A 28 6.26 48.01 -1.68
C MET A 28 7.56 48.02 -0.85
N THR A 29 7.93 49.18 -0.34
CA THR A 29 9.00 49.31 0.67
C THR A 29 8.47 48.73 1.97
N LEU A 30 8.74 47.44 2.18
CA LEU A 30 8.50 46.77 3.46
C LEU A 30 9.23 47.54 4.56
N THR A 31 8.54 47.78 5.67
CA THR A 31 9.17 48.38 6.83
C THR A 31 10.24 47.42 7.36
N THR A 32 11.40 47.93 7.77
CA THR A 32 12.58 47.14 8.19
C THR A 32 12.27 46.12 9.31
N LYS A 33 11.13 46.29 9.99
CA LYS A 33 10.62 45.44 11.06
C LYS A 33 9.88 44.21 10.51
N GLU A 34 9.10 44.36 9.44
CA GLU A 34 8.39 43.26 8.77
C GLU A 34 9.36 42.36 7.99
N GLU A 35 10.37 42.93 7.34
CA GLU A 35 11.43 42.15 6.68
C GLU A 35 12.21 41.30 7.68
N LYS A 36 12.54 41.85 8.86
CA LYS A 36 13.19 41.10 9.94
C LYS A 36 12.30 39.98 10.47
N LEU A 37 11.00 40.22 10.56
CA LEU A 37 10.03 39.23 11.06
C LEU A 37 9.88 38.08 10.05
N ILE A 38 9.69 38.39 8.77
CA ILE A 38 9.63 37.40 7.68
C ILE A 38 10.96 36.64 7.56
N LYS A 39 12.10 37.31 7.70
CA LYS A 39 13.41 36.67 7.69
C LYS A 39 13.60 35.73 8.88
N SER A 40 13.21 36.14 10.09
CA SER A 40 13.28 35.28 11.28
C SER A 40 12.33 34.09 11.22
N LEU A 41 11.14 34.26 10.60
CA LEU A 41 10.20 33.18 10.36
C LEU A 41 10.76 32.21 9.31
N ARG A 42 11.36 32.69 8.23
CA ARG A 42 12.03 31.86 7.23
C ARG A 42 13.25 31.13 7.78
N GLU A 43 14.08 31.79 8.59
CA GLU A 43 15.24 31.16 9.25
C GLU A 43 14.79 30.06 10.23
N ASN A 44 13.80 30.34 11.09
CA ASN A 44 13.22 29.33 11.99
C ASN A 44 12.52 28.19 11.23
N THR A 45 11.88 28.46 10.09
CA THR A 45 11.27 27.43 9.23
C THR A 45 12.37 26.59 8.55
N SER A 46 13.46 27.22 8.12
CA SER A 46 14.59 26.53 7.46
C SER A 46 15.40 25.63 8.42
N GLU A 47 15.44 25.97 9.71
CA GLU A 47 15.99 25.09 10.75
C GLU A 47 15.03 23.95 11.10
N LEU A 48 13.71 24.17 11.09
CA LEU A 48 12.69 23.10 11.17
C LEU A 48 12.64 22.19 9.94
N GLU A 49 13.16 22.63 8.78
CA GLU A 49 13.08 21.88 7.52
C GLU A 49 14.31 21.00 7.21
N ARG A 50 15.37 21.03 8.03
CA ARG A 50 16.51 20.10 7.88
C ARG A 50 16.17 18.70 8.36
N SER A 51 15.22 18.06 7.68
CA SER A 51 14.97 16.65 7.85
C SER A 51 16.11 15.83 7.25
N THR A 52 16.61 14.85 8.01
CA THR A 52 17.64 13.91 7.54
C THR A 52 17.02 12.53 7.42
N THR A 53 17.14 11.91 6.25
CA THR A 53 16.72 10.52 6.05
C THR A 53 17.93 9.60 6.11
N SER A 54 17.88 8.64 7.02
CA SER A 54 18.90 7.61 7.20
C SER A 54 18.34 6.23 6.85
N THR A 55 19.14 5.44 6.17
CA THR A 55 18.73 4.14 5.63
C THR A 55 19.45 3.01 6.35
N TYR A 56 18.70 1.98 6.74
CA TYR A 56 19.18 0.84 7.50
C TYR A 56 18.74 -0.46 6.85
N ALA A 57 19.58 -1.50 6.90
CA ALA A 57 19.11 -2.87 6.71
C ALA A 57 18.43 -3.29 8.00
N ALA A 58 17.20 -3.80 7.94
CA ALA A 58 16.43 -4.13 9.13
C ALA A 58 15.69 -5.46 9.01
N THR A 59 15.55 -6.11 10.16
CA THR A 59 14.58 -7.18 10.39
C THR A 59 13.46 -6.60 11.23
N VAL A 60 12.24 -6.68 10.72
CA VAL A 60 11.04 -6.17 11.37
C VAL A 60 9.99 -7.26 11.54
N ILE A 61 9.22 -7.15 12.61
CA ILE A 61 7.98 -7.88 12.79
C ILE A 61 6.84 -6.94 12.42
N ASN A 62 5.95 -7.35 11.54
CA ASN A 62 4.77 -6.58 11.19
C ASN A 62 3.51 -7.47 11.17
N THR A 63 2.36 -6.80 11.19
CA THR A 63 1.07 -7.43 10.90
C THR A 63 0.70 -7.09 9.46
N ASN A 64 0.08 -8.04 8.76
CA ASN A 64 -0.31 -7.89 7.36
C ASN A 64 -1.77 -8.30 7.20
N PHE A 65 -2.52 -7.56 6.38
CA PHE A 65 -3.72 -8.09 5.75
C PHE A 65 -3.31 -8.99 4.60
N VAL A 66 -3.92 -10.16 4.51
CA VAL A 66 -3.60 -11.18 3.51
C VAL A 66 -4.78 -11.31 2.57
N VAL A 67 -4.51 -11.12 1.28
CA VAL A 67 -5.49 -11.32 0.23
C VAL A 67 -4.98 -12.41 -0.71
N PRO A 68 -5.49 -13.65 -0.59
CA PRO A 68 -5.21 -14.72 -1.54
C PRO A 68 -5.68 -14.33 -2.94
N ILE A 69 -4.74 -14.29 -3.88
CA ILE A 69 -5.01 -14.04 -5.29
C ILE A 69 -5.41 -15.35 -5.95
N ILE A 70 -4.59 -16.39 -5.74
CA ILE A 70 -4.77 -17.71 -6.32
C ILE A 70 -4.64 -18.73 -5.20
N ARG A 71 -5.63 -19.61 -5.10
CA ARG A 71 -5.63 -20.73 -4.17
C ARG A 71 -5.81 -22.03 -4.94
N PHE A 72 -4.93 -22.99 -4.71
CA PHE A 72 -5.01 -24.32 -5.30
C PHE A 72 -5.39 -25.34 -4.22
N ASN A 73 -6.61 -25.87 -4.32
CA ASN A 73 -7.13 -26.91 -3.45
C ASN A 73 -6.85 -28.26 -4.08
N THR A 74 -6.24 -29.17 -3.32
CA THR A 74 -5.98 -30.52 -3.82
C THR A 74 -7.24 -31.37 -3.65
N VAL A 75 -7.57 -32.20 -4.65
CA VAL A 75 -8.72 -33.11 -4.59
C VAL A 75 -8.33 -34.39 -3.84
N SER A 76 -9.25 -34.96 -3.06
CA SER A 76 -8.99 -36.21 -2.34
C SER A 76 -9.00 -37.40 -3.31
N LYS A 77 -8.35 -38.51 -2.96
CA LYS A 77 -8.29 -39.71 -3.83
C LYS A 77 -9.68 -40.25 -4.20
N ASP A 78 -10.66 -40.03 -3.33
CA ASP A 78 -12.05 -40.48 -3.51
C ASP A 78 -12.93 -39.47 -4.26
N GLY A 79 -12.43 -38.25 -4.50
CA GLY A 79 -13.12 -37.18 -5.23
C GLY A 79 -12.57 -36.92 -6.64
N ALA A 80 -11.55 -37.66 -7.07
CA ALA A 80 -10.85 -37.46 -8.34
C ALA A 80 -11.61 -38.08 -9.51
N ASP A 81 -12.66 -37.42 -9.98
CA ASP A 81 -13.24 -37.72 -11.28
C ASP A 81 -12.24 -37.28 -12.38
N ASN A 82 -11.84 -38.21 -13.26
CA ASN A 82 -11.07 -37.93 -14.49
C ASN A 82 -9.70 -37.22 -14.31
N ASN A 83 -8.78 -37.78 -13.52
CA ASN A 83 -7.38 -37.29 -13.41
C ASN A 83 -7.24 -35.84 -12.87
N GLN A 84 -8.31 -35.26 -12.33
CA GLN A 84 -8.28 -33.91 -11.77
C GLN A 84 -7.40 -33.88 -10.51
N LYS A 85 -6.34 -33.07 -10.54
CA LYS A 85 -5.40 -32.93 -9.41
C LYS A 85 -5.84 -31.90 -8.36
N GLY A 86 -6.73 -30.98 -8.74
CA GLY A 86 -7.13 -29.88 -7.88
C GLY A 86 -8.11 -28.90 -8.52
N ASN A 87 -8.55 -27.95 -7.71
CA ASN A 87 -9.38 -26.80 -8.07
C ASN A 87 -8.60 -25.51 -7.84
N ILE A 88 -8.74 -24.55 -8.75
CA ILE A 88 -8.20 -23.19 -8.58
C ILE A 88 -9.36 -22.27 -8.20
N SER A 89 -9.17 -21.53 -7.11
CA SER A 89 -10.09 -20.51 -6.64
C SER A 89 -9.38 -19.16 -6.60
N PHE A 90 -10.08 -18.11 -7.02
CA PHE A 90 -9.58 -16.73 -7.00
C PHE A 90 -10.38 -15.92 -5.98
N PHE A 91 -9.71 -15.11 -5.16
CA PHE A 91 -10.32 -14.10 -4.29
C PHE A 91 -11.54 -14.56 -3.44
N ASN A 92 -11.45 -15.72 -2.81
CA ASN A 92 -12.56 -16.26 -2.00
C ASN A 92 -12.36 -16.15 -0.49
N SER A 93 -11.31 -15.45 -0.06
CA SER A 93 -10.93 -15.34 1.34
C SER A 93 -10.18 -14.04 1.62
N ILE A 94 -10.19 -13.65 2.88
CA ILE A 94 -9.38 -12.57 3.42
C ILE A 94 -8.76 -13.04 4.72
N GLY A 95 -7.60 -12.52 5.07
CA GLY A 95 -6.94 -12.91 6.29
C GLY A 95 -6.09 -11.82 6.91
N ALA A 96 -5.50 -12.20 8.03
CA ALA A 96 -4.50 -11.41 8.71
C ALA A 96 -3.36 -12.34 9.15
N GLY A 97 -2.16 -11.78 9.27
CA GLY A 97 -1.01 -12.56 9.73
C GLY A 97 0.08 -11.69 10.32
N ILE A 98 0.99 -12.35 11.03
CA ILE A 98 2.20 -11.77 11.56
C ILE A 98 3.34 -12.26 10.68
N SER A 99 4.21 -11.36 10.24
CA SER A 99 5.39 -11.74 9.49
C SER A 99 6.67 -11.12 10.04
N ILE A 100 7.76 -11.86 9.84
CA ILE A 100 9.12 -11.40 10.07
C ILE A 100 9.67 -11.08 8.69
N ASN A 101 10.05 -9.82 8.46
CA ASN A 101 10.54 -9.37 7.16
C ASN A 101 11.94 -8.79 7.29
N TRP A 102 12.75 -9.04 6.29
CA TRP A 102 14.05 -8.43 6.06
C TRP A 102 13.92 -7.44 4.91
N GLY A 103 14.59 -6.31 5.05
CA GLY A 103 14.61 -5.30 4.01
C GLY A 103 15.23 -4.00 4.48
N ARG A 104 14.71 -2.89 3.97
CA ARG A 104 15.27 -1.56 4.14
C ARG A 104 14.35 -0.68 4.98
N LEU A 105 14.88 -0.16 6.08
CA LEU A 105 14.21 0.78 6.98
C LEU A 105 14.73 2.19 6.72
N GLU A 106 13.83 3.10 6.39
CA GLU A 106 14.10 4.51 6.21
C GLU A 106 13.55 5.28 7.40
N LEU A 107 14.44 6.00 8.08
CA LEU A 107 14.12 6.83 9.23
C LEU A 107 14.36 8.29 8.87
N THR A 108 13.30 9.09 8.87
CA THR A 108 13.42 10.53 8.71
C THR A 108 13.36 11.19 10.08
N THR A 109 14.39 11.96 10.40
CA THR A 109 14.50 12.72 11.65
C THR A 109 14.44 14.21 11.38
N ASP A 110 13.76 14.93 12.26
CA ASP A 110 13.76 16.41 12.32
C ASP A 110 15.09 16.95 12.87
N ALA A 111 15.27 18.27 12.87
CA ALA A 111 16.44 18.98 13.42
C ALA A 111 16.69 18.67 14.90
N ASP A 112 15.62 18.42 15.66
CA ASP A 112 15.66 17.93 17.05
C ASP A 112 16.09 16.46 17.19
N LYS A 113 16.43 15.78 16.09
CA LYS A 113 16.66 14.31 16.00
C LYS A 113 15.44 13.46 16.38
N LYS A 114 14.25 14.06 16.43
CA LYS A 114 12.99 13.32 16.63
C LYS A 114 12.61 12.59 15.35
N ILE A 115 12.19 11.34 15.48
CA ILE A 115 11.80 10.53 14.32
C ILE A 115 10.38 10.93 13.89
N ILE A 116 10.28 11.58 12.73
CA ILE A 116 9.02 12.07 12.15
C ILE A 116 8.42 11.08 11.15
N ASN A 117 9.24 10.23 10.53
CA ASN A 117 8.78 9.17 9.63
C ASN A 117 9.60 7.89 9.79
N ARG A 118 8.91 6.76 9.63
CA ARG A 118 9.51 5.42 9.61
C ARG A 118 8.85 4.62 8.50
N GLU A 119 9.63 4.29 7.48
CA GLU A 119 9.15 3.51 6.35
C GLU A 119 9.95 2.22 6.21
N MET A 120 9.25 1.11 6.01
CA MET A 120 9.87 -0.19 5.81
C MET A 120 9.55 -0.71 4.42
N ASN A 121 10.61 -0.98 3.65
CA ASN A 121 10.58 -1.62 2.36
C ASN A 121 11.01 -3.08 2.52
N ASN A 122 10.03 -3.98 2.49
CA ASN A 122 10.25 -5.42 2.62
C ASN A 122 10.91 -5.99 1.36
N THR A 123 11.89 -6.86 1.53
CA THR A 123 12.54 -7.61 0.44
C THR A 123 12.16 -9.09 0.52
N PHE A 124 12.31 -9.68 1.71
CA PHE A 124 12.04 -11.08 1.96
C PHE A 124 11.34 -11.22 3.31
N GLY A 125 10.54 -12.25 3.52
CA GLY A 125 9.92 -12.49 4.82
C GLY A 125 9.32 -13.87 4.97
N LEU A 126 8.97 -14.18 6.22
CA LEU A 126 8.24 -15.39 6.60
C LEU A 126 6.98 -14.96 7.32
N GLN A 127 5.85 -15.54 6.95
CA GLN A 127 4.55 -15.14 7.47
C GLN A 127 3.75 -16.33 7.99
N LEU A 128 3.19 -16.13 9.17
CA LEU A 128 2.13 -16.97 9.74
C LEU A 128 0.83 -16.16 9.71
N GLY A 129 -0.20 -16.74 9.12
CA GLY A 129 -1.48 -16.07 8.91
C GLY A 129 -2.67 -16.97 9.19
N LEU A 130 -3.83 -16.33 9.25
CA LEU A 130 -5.15 -16.97 9.30
C LEU A 130 -5.98 -16.39 8.17
N LEU A 131 -6.50 -17.27 7.32
CA LEU A 131 -7.49 -16.92 6.31
C LEU A 131 -8.88 -17.28 6.80
N PHE A 132 -9.84 -16.46 6.44
CA PHE A 132 -11.26 -16.67 6.64
C PHE A 132 -11.97 -16.60 5.29
N ALA A 133 -12.85 -17.57 5.04
CA ALA A 133 -13.76 -17.59 3.92
C ALA A 133 -15.18 -17.86 4.43
N ALA A 134 -16.14 -17.05 3.98
CA ALA A 134 -17.54 -17.35 4.15
C ALA A 134 -18.06 -17.88 2.81
N ASN A 135 -18.43 -19.16 2.75
CA ASN A 135 -19.11 -19.72 1.60
C ASN A 135 -20.61 -19.79 1.91
N SER A 136 -21.41 -19.05 1.13
CA SER A 136 -22.86 -19.13 1.18
C SER A 136 -23.31 -19.98 -0.02
N SER A 137 -23.56 -21.26 0.24
CA SER A 137 -24.28 -22.11 -0.70
C SER A 137 -25.73 -22.20 -0.26
N THR A 138 -26.66 -22.34 -1.21
CA THR A 138 -28.12 -22.20 -1.04
C THR A 138 -28.72 -23.07 0.08
N GLU A 139 -27.98 -24.07 0.57
CA GLU A 139 -28.43 -24.99 1.63
C GLU A 139 -27.53 -25.02 2.87
N ASN A 140 -26.34 -24.42 2.86
CA ASN A 140 -25.45 -24.35 4.02
C ASN A 140 -24.46 -23.18 3.94
N ASN A 141 -24.43 -22.37 5.00
CA ASN A 141 -23.37 -21.40 5.27
C ASN A 141 -22.21 -22.12 5.96
N THR A 142 -21.11 -22.32 5.24
CA THR A 142 -19.89 -22.90 5.83
C THR A 142 -18.84 -21.81 5.96
N ASN A 143 -18.48 -21.51 7.22
CA ASN A 143 -17.35 -20.66 7.54
C ASN A 143 -16.08 -21.52 7.57
N ILE A 144 -15.08 -21.14 6.80
CA ILE A 144 -13.81 -21.84 6.71
C ILE A 144 -12.74 -20.95 7.35
N PHE A 145 -11.97 -21.55 8.25
CA PHE A 145 -10.79 -20.93 8.85
C PHE A 145 -9.55 -21.71 8.43
N ALA A 146 -8.49 -21.03 8.00
CA ALA A 146 -7.28 -21.72 7.58
C ALA A 146 -6.03 -21.05 8.13
N PRO A 147 -5.29 -21.68 9.07
CA PRO A 147 -3.90 -21.32 9.30
C PRO A 147 -3.07 -21.49 8.03
N THR A 148 -2.21 -20.52 7.78
CA THR A 148 -1.31 -20.48 6.63
C THR A 148 0.11 -20.18 7.05
N PHE A 149 1.05 -20.76 6.33
CA PHE A 149 2.46 -20.42 6.37
C PHE A 149 2.91 -20.01 4.97
N SER A 150 3.64 -18.90 4.86
CA SER A 150 4.11 -18.42 3.56
C SER A 150 5.48 -17.76 3.66
N VAL A 151 6.16 -17.76 2.51
CA VAL A 151 7.37 -16.99 2.28
C VAL A 151 6.98 -15.78 1.44
N SER A 152 7.44 -14.60 1.84
CA SER A 152 7.20 -13.36 1.12
C SER A 152 8.43 -12.91 0.35
N LEU A 153 8.20 -12.41 -0.87
CA LEU A 153 9.15 -11.64 -1.65
C LEU A 153 8.48 -10.29 -1.97
N LEU A 154 9.10 -9.21 -1.49
CA LEU A 154 8.49 -7.88 -1.45
C LEU A 154 7.16 -7.91 -0.65
N ASN A 155 6.03 -7.87 -1.36
CA ASN A 155 4.67 -7.97 -0.80
C ASN A 155 3.90 -9.19 -1.33
N PHE A 156 4.50 -9.99 -2.22
CA PHE A 156 3.90 -11.23 -2.71
C PHE A 156 4.25 -12.37 -1.78
N GLN A 157 3.31 -13.28 -1.56
CA GLN A 157 3.43 -14.40 -0.64
C GLN A 157 3.10 -15.69 -1.35
N VAL A 158 4.00 -16.67 -1.25
CA VAL A 158 3.76 -18.03 -1.72
C VAL A 158 3.80 -18.94 -0.50
N GLY A 159 2.76 -19.74 -0.34
CA GLY A 159 2.63 -20.56 0.86
C GLY A 159 1.64 -21.68 0.74
N CYS A 160 1.38 -22.29 1.88
CA CYS A 160 0.39 -23.34 2.05
C CYS A 160 -0.46 -23.09 3.29
N GLY A 161 -1.59 -23.77 3.35
CA GLY A 161 -2.47 -23.70 4.50
C GLY A 161 -3.29 -24.96 4.67
N TYR A 162 -4.01 -24.99 5.79
CA TYR A 162 -4.83 -26.12 6.18
C TYR A 162 -6.23 -25.64 6.59
N GLU A 163 -7.27 -26.11 5.92
CA GLU A 163 -8.65 -25.75 6.23
C GLU A 163 -9.19 -26.47 7.47
N LEU A 164 -9.66 -25.65 8.40
CA LEU A 164 -10.42 -26.02 9.58
C LEU A 164 -11.91 -25.74 9.34
N GLY A 165 -12.76 -26.64 9.83
CA GLY A 165 -14.21 -26.61 9.66
C GLY A 165 -14.74 -27.73 8.77
N THR A 166 -16.00 -27.58 8.36
CA THR A 166 -16.70 -28.49 7.45
C THR A 166 -16.23 -28.25 6.01
N ILE A 167 -15.53 -29.23 5.46
CA ILE A 167 -15.11 -29.25 4.05
C ILE A 167 -15.93 -30.28 3.29
N SER A 168 -16.04 -30.10 1.97
CA SER A 168 -16.61 -31.12 1.08
C SER A 168 -15.78 -32.41 1.17
N THR A 169 -16.43 -33.57 1.24
CA THR A 169 -15.77 -34.89 1.34
C THR A 169 -14.86 -35.22 0.14
N LYS A 170 -15.01 -34.47 -0.96
CA LYS A 170 -14.23 -34.63 -2.19
C LYS A 170 -12.93 -33.82 -2.23
N GLU A 171 -12.69 -32.92 -1.27
CA GLU A 171 -11.51 -32.06 -1.26
C GLU A 171 -10.58 -32.37 -0.07
N ASN A 172 -9.28 -32.17 -0.26
CA ASN A 172 -8.33 -32.21 0.86
C ASN A 172 -8.30 -30.87 1.57
N ARG A 173 -8.09 -30.91 2.89
CA ARG A 173 -7.92 -29.71 3.73
C ARG A 173 -6.67 -28.90 3.38
N PHE A 174 -5.67 -29.52 2.76
CA PHE A 174 -4.40 -28.87 2.44
C PHE A 174 -4.47 -28.17 1.08
N PHE A 175 -3.98 -26.92 1.05
CA PHE A 175 -3.97 -26.09 -0.14
C PHE A 175 -2.69 -25.29 -0.26
N TYR A 176 -2.40 -24.86 -1.49
CA TYR A 176 -1.34 -23.91 -1.81
C TYR A 176 -1.94 -22.56 -2.17
N THR A 177 -1.21 -21.48 -1.91
CA THR A 177 -1.71 -20.13 -2.16
C THR A 177 -0.62 -19.19 -2.65
N LEU A 178 -1.01 -18.33 -3.58
CA LEU A 178 -0.33 -17.09 -3.93
C LEU A 178 -1.18 -15.94 -3.39
N ALA A 179 -0.63 -15.15 -2.49
CA ALA A 179 -1.33 -14.05 -1.84
C ALA A 179 -0.55 -12.75 -1.94
N TYR A 180 -1.25 -11.65 -1.75
CA TYR A 180 -0.65 -10.33 -1.54
C TYR A 180 -0.79 -9.93 -0.08
N GLY A 181 0.33 -9.55 0.53
CA GLY A 181 0.37 -8.99 1.88
C GLY A 181 0.35 -7.48 1.84
N ILE A 182 -0.63 -6.88 2.52
CA ILE A 182 -0.64 -5.44 2.77
C ILE A 182 -0.15 -5.22 4.19
N PRO A 183 1.09 -4.74 4.39
CA PRO A 183 1.59 -4.40 5.72
C PRO A 183 0.69 -3.34 6.36
N VAL A 184 0.25 -3.59 7.59
CA VAL A 184 -0.52 -2.60 8.37
C VAL A 184 0.31 -1.32 8.58
N SER A 185 1.63 -1.44 8.64
CA SER A 185 2.56 -0.31 8.70
C SER A 185 2.45 0.68 7.54
N LYS A 186 1.93 0.25 6.38
CA LYS A 186 1.68 1.14 5.23
C LYS A 186 0.33 1.85 5.32
N LEU A 187 -0.59 1.32 6.12
CA LEU A 187 -1.90 1.94 6.38
C LEU A 187 -1.84 2.87 7.60
N VAL A 188 -1.09 2.48 8.63
CA VAL A 188 -0.90 3.21 9.88
C VAL A 188 0.59 3.42 10.10
N LYS A 189 1.03 4.69 10.09
CA LYS A 189 2.44 5.04 10.30
C LYS A 189 2.96 4.41 11.59
N GLY A 190 4.07 3.67 11.49
CA GLY A 190 4.73 3.04 12.65
C GLY A 190 4.15 1.70 13.11
N GLY A 191 3.27 1.06 12.33
CA GLY A 191 2.68 -0.26 12.64
C GLY A 191 3.61 -1.47 12.49
N PHE A 192 4.87 -1.38 12.95
CA PHE A 192 5.84 -2.48 12.92
C PHE A 192 6.87 -2.37 14.04
N PHE A 193 7.37 -3.52 14.50
CA PHE A 193 8.42 -3.62 15.52
C PHE A 193 9.76 -3.93 14.86
N VAL A 194 10.79 -3.12 15.15
CA VAL A 194 12.14 -3.33 14.62
C VAL A 194 12.89 -4.27 15.56
N TRP A 195 13.18 -5.49 15.11
CA TRP A 195 13.97 -6.45 15.88
C TRP A 195 15.45 -6.08 15.83
N LYS A 196 15.99 -5.91 14.61
CA LYS A 196 17.41 -5.61 14.37
C LYS A 196 17.52 -4.59 13.26
N LYS A 197 18.45 -3.64 13.40
CA LYS A 197 18.82 -2.71 12.33
C LYS A 197 20.33 -2.51 12.26
N THR A 198 20.85 -2.36 11.06
CA THR A 198 22.26 -2.09 10.76
C THR A 198 22.33 -0.89 9.81
N PRO A 199 23.17 0.12 10.08
CA PRO A 199 23.30 1.27 9.17
C PRO A 199 23.79 0.80 7.79
N LEU A 200 23.12 1.25 6.73
CA LEU A 200 23.61 1.10 5.37
C LEU A 200 24.43 2.37 5.02
N PRO A 201 25.56 2.23 4.31
CA PRO A 201 26.35 3.38 3.89
C PRO A 201 25.50 4.31 3.02
N LEU A 202 25.58 5.62 3.28
CA LEU A 202 24.75 6.67 2.67
C LEU A 202 24.88 6.79 1.12
N ASN A 203 25.79 6.04 0.49
CA ASN A 203 26.12 6.13 -0.93
C ASN A 203 25.38 5.15 -1.85
N THR A 204 24.47 4.30 -1.35
CA THR A 204 23.81 3.28 -2.19
C THR A 204 22.51 3.75 -2.87
N VAL A 205 22.26 5.07 -2.94
CA VAL A 205 21.02 5.64 -3.54
C VAL A 205 21.20 6.10 -5.00
N ASN A 206 22.44 6.21 -5.50
CA ASN A 206 22.72 6.68 -6.88
C ASN A 206 23.04 5.56 -7.87
N GLY A 207 22.36 4.41 -7.76
CA GLY A 207 22.79 3.17 -8.41
C GLY A 207 21.78 2.51 -9.35
N PHE A 208 20.87 3.25 -9.99
CA PHE A 208 20.12 2.77 -11.17
C PHE A 208 19.76 3.98 -12.05
N ASN A 209 20.57 4.23 -13.07
CA ASN A 209 20.17 4.89 -14.31
C ASN A 209 19.88 3.81 -15.35
#